data_AF-A0A1N7EN12-F1
#
_entry.id   AF-A0A1N7EN12-F1
#
_cell.length_a   1.000
_cell.length_b   1.000
_cell.length_c   1.000
_cell.angle_alpha   90.00
_cell.angle_beta   90.00
_cell.angle_gamma   90.00
#
_symmetry.space_group_name_H-M   'P 1'
#
loop_
_entity.id
_entity.type
_entity.pdbx_description
1 polymer ?
#
loop_
_entity_poly.entity_id
_entity_poly.type
_entity_poly.pdbx_seq_one_letter_code
_entity_poly.pdbx_strand_id
1 'polypeptide(L)'
;MAVADDHHAGCDGCGRSVPLEELTVVTMPDGEHVACCSRCEPHARAAAQKYTSLDQRRGTCDGCTGTYLEAELEDVVLNDGTVISCCPTCVANAPDTDSETTTTGSNSDTNGAATDGDGEDDETTADETLCTQCHEWVSAELFRVTTIDDRTERLCPTCKDTAEDDGIIKDIEIRKTRAREVLGVEPGATDEELRTAFHQQVKRAHPDQQSGSKSAFQLVRDAYERLTEDT
;
A
#
# COMPACT_ATOMS: atom_id res chain seq x y z
N MET A 1 27.64 44.77 42.55
CA MET A 1 27.77 43.55 41.74
C MET A 1 26.38 43.10 41.39
N ALA A 2 25.90 43.40 40.18
CA ALA A 2 24.64 42.88 39.68
C ALA A 2 25.00 41.73 38.73
N VAL A 3 24.89 40.50 39.23
CA VAL A 3 24.78 39.33 38.36
C VAL A 3 23.36 39.42 37.80
N ALA A 4 23.25 39.95 36.58
CA ALA A 4 22.04 39.78 35.78
C ALA A 4 22.04 38.30 35.41
N ASP A 5 21.24 37.54 36.15
CA ASP A 5 20.99 36.14 35.95
C ASP A 5 20.12 36.02 34.69
N ASP A 6 20.79 36.17 33.55
CA ASP A 6 20.24 36.18 32.20
C ASP A 6 19.92 34.72 31.82
N HIS A 7 18.93 34.14 32.49
CA HIS A 7 18.55 32.75 32.33
C HIS A 7 17.91 32.53 30.96
N HIS A 8 18.77 32.23 29.99
CA HIS A 8 18.39 31.79 28.66
C HIS A 8 18.52 30.28 28.57
N ALA A 9 17.53 29.63 27.98
CA ALA A 9 17.59 28.21 27.66
C ALA A 9 17.31 27.98 26.17
N GLY A 10 17.78 26.85 25.66
CA GLY A 10 17.55 26.44 24.28
C GLY A 10 16.09 26.04 24.08
N CYS A 11 15.47 26.52 23.00
CA CYS A 11 14.20 25.98 22.54
C CYS A 11 14.43 24.63 21.83
N ASP A 12 13.75 23.57 22.26
CA ASP A 12 13.87 22.23 21.68
C ASP A 12 13.43 22.16 20.20
N GLY A 13 12.49 23.02 19.79
CA GLY A 13 11.97 23.02 18.42
C GLY A 13 12.87 23.73 17.39
N CYS A 14 13.65 24.75 17.78
CA CYS A 14 14.45 25.54 16.84
C CYS A 14 15.91 25.73 17.24
N GLY A 15 16.32 25.23 18.41
CA GLY A 15 17.68 25.30 18.94
C GLY A 15 18.15 26.68 19.37
N ARG A 16 17.29 27.71 19.31
CA ARG A 16 17.66 29.09 19.67
C ARG A 16 17.62 29.30 21.17
N SER A 17 18.60 30.04 21.70
CA SER A 17 18.61 30.52 23.07
C SER A 17 17.57 31.63 23.23
N VAL A 18 16.58 31.40 24.09
CA VAL A 18 15.51 32.34 24.42
C VAL A 18 15.40 32.48 25.94
N PRO A 19 14.91 33.62 26.47
CA PRO A 19 14.77 33.80 27.90
C PRO A 19 13.75 32.79 28.47
N LEU A 20 14.02 32.27 29.67
CA LEU A 20 13.20 31.23 30.30
C LEU A 20 11.71 31.60 30.40
N GLU A 21 11.39 32.88 30.54
CA GLU A 21 10.01 33.38 30.64
C GLU A 21 9.21 33.29 29.32
N GLU A 22 9.91 33.21 28.17
CA GLU A 22 9.28 33.06 26.85
C GLU A 22 9.18 31.60 26.39
N LEU A 23 9.69 30.67 27.20
CA LEU A 23 9.56 29.23 26.95
C LEU A 23 8.27 28.69 27.54
N THR A 24 7.49 28.06 26.68
CA THR A 24 6.30 27.31 27.05
C THR A 24 6.65 25.83 27.05
N VAL A 25 6.37 25.16 28.17
CA VAL A 25 6.55 23.71 28.29
C VAL A 25 5.32 23.02 27.71
N VAL A 26 5.54 22.17 26.72
CA VAL A 26 4.51 21.31 26.12
C VAL A 26 4.78 19.87 26.56
N THR A 27 3.72 19.17 26.94
CA THR A 27 3.80 17.73 27.28
C THR A 27 3.50 16.92 26.04
N MET A 28 4.42 16.05 25.67
CA MET A 28 4.31 15.13 24.55
C MET A 28 3.51 13.89 24.96
N PRO A 29 2.90 13.15 24.01
CA PRO A 29 2.05 11.98 24.30
C PRO A 29 2.80 10.82 24.97
N ASP A 30 4.09 10.71 24.74
CA ASP A 30 5.03 9.76 25.37
C ASP A 30 5.41 10.14 26.81
N GLY A 31 4.92 11.28 27.31
CA GLY A 31 5.17 11.77 28.66
C GLY A 31 6.42 12.67 28.79
N GLU A 32 7.17 12.88 27.71
CA GLU A 32 8.29 13.81 27.68
C GLU A 32 7.82 15.29 27.68
N HIS A 33 8.62 16.18 28.27
CA HIS A 33 8.33 17.61 28.33
C HIS A 33 9.33 18.37 27.46
N VAL A 34 8.83 19.15 26.51
CA VAL A 34 9.65 19.96 25.60
C VAL A 34 9.43 21.44 25.86
N ALA A 35 10.52 22.21 25.92
CA ALA A 35 10.49 23.66 26.13
C ALA A 35 10.57 24.39 24.78
N CYS A 36 9.47 25.04 24.40
CA CYS A 36 9.32 25.69 23.11
C CYS A 36 9.12 27.20 23.25
N CYS A 37 9.77 27.98 22.39
CA CYS A 37 9.47 29.41 22.30
C CYS A 37 8.05 29.62 21.74
N SER A 38 7.49 30.82 21.92
CA SER A 38 6.15 31.20 21.43
C SER A 38 5.89 30.91 19.94
N ARG A 39 6.95 30.88 19.11
CA ARG A 39 6.85 30.51 17.70
C ARG A 39 6.79 29.00 17.47
N CYS A 40 7.47 28.21 18.29
CA CYS A 40 7.56 26.76 18.18
C CYS A 40 6.45 26.04 18.96
N GLU A 41 5.88 26.67 19.98
CA GLU A 41 4.75 26.14 20.76
C GLU A 41 3.59 25.61 19.89
N PRO A 42 3.05 26.35 18.90
CA PRO A 42 1.95 25.82 18.09
C PRO A 42 2.35 24.57 17.29
N HIS A 43 3.62 24.46 16.89
CA HIS A 43 4.14 23.29 16.18
C HIS A 43 4.29 22.10 17.12
N ALA A 44 4.80 22.31 18.33
CA ALA A 44 4.91 21.26 19.34
C ALA A 44 3.53 20.72 19.76
N ARG A 45 2.55 21.60 20.00
CA ARG A 45 1.16 21.20 20.29
C ARG A 45 0.51 20.46 19.12
N ALA A 46 0.73 20.92 17.89
CA ALA A 46 0.22 20.23 16.70
C ALA A 46 0.87 18.86 16.49
N ALA A 47 2.16 18.71 16.81
CA ALA A 47 2.85 17.43 16.79
C ALA A 47 2.28 16.46 17.83
N ALA A 48 2.04 16.93 19.06
CA ALA A 48 1.37 16.13 20.09
C ALA A 48 -0.02 15.66 19.65
N GLN A 49 -0.81 16.52 18.99
CA GLN A 49 -2.13 16.13 18.45
C GLN A 49 -2.02 15.14 17.28
N LYS A 50 -1.07 15.33 16.36
CA LYS A 50 -0.87 14.39 15.24
C LYS A 50 -0.46 13.00 15.72
N TYR A 51 0.34 12.90 16.78
CA TYR A 51 0.70 11.61 17.35
C TYR A 51 -0.54 10.87 17.88
N THR A 52 -1.48 11.56 18.53
CA THR A 52 -2.75 10.94 18.96
C THR A 52 -3.60 10.44 17.78
N SER A 53 -3.45 11.02 16.58
CA SER A 53 -4.12 10.52 15.37
C SER A 53 -3.41 9.32 14.72
N LEU A 54 -2.11 9.16 14.94
CA LEU A 54 -1.37 7.94 14.56
C LEU A 54 -1.69 6.78 15.52
N ASP A 55 -1.94 7.08 16.79
CA ASP A 55 -2.36 6.12 17.83
C ASP A 55 -3.73 5.46 17.53
N GLN A 56 -4.56 6.09 16.69
CA GLN A 56 -5.85 5.57 16.24
C GLN A 56 -5.79 4.66 15.02
N ARG A 57 -4.59 4.47 14.44
CA ARG A 57 -4.43 3.55 13.32
C ARG A 57 -4.67 2.13 13.78
N ARG A 58 -5.33 1.34 12.94
CA ARG A 58 -5.72 -0.02 13.25
C ARG A 58 -4.84 -1.00 12.50
N GLY A 59 -4.16 -1.88 13.23
CA GLY A 59 -3.43 -3.00 12.69
C GLY A 59 -4.22 -4.30 12.84
N THR A 60 -3.78 -5.34 12.14
CA THR A 60 -4.36 -6.68 12.21
C THR A 60 -3.49 -7.55 13.10
N CYS A 61 -4.09 -8.25 14.06
CA CYS A 61 -3.37 -9.23 14.87
C CYS A 61 -3.08 -10.49 14.05
N ASP A 62 -1.82 -10.93 13.99
CA ASP A 62 -1.41 -12.14 13.25
C ASP A 62 -1.98 -13.45 13.85
N GLY A 63 -2.28 -13.46 15.15
CA GLY A 63 -2.79 -14.65 15.84
C GLY A 63 -4.30 -14.88 15.68
N CYS A 64 -5.11 -13.81 15.76
CA CYS A 64 -6.58 -13.92 15.72
C CYS A 64 -7.22 -13.19 14.53
N THR A 65 -6.44 -12.53 13.67
CA THR A 65 -6.90 -11.73 12.52
C THR A 65 -7.87 -10.58 12.86
N GLY A 66 -8.02 -10.25 14.16
CA GLY A 66 -8.84 -9.13 14.60
C GLY A 66 -8.17 -7.79 14.34
N THR A 67 -8.97 -6.73 14.17
CA THR A 67 -8.47 -5.36 14.06
C THR A 67 -8.35 -4.72 15.45
N TYR A 68 -7.14 -4.28 15.80
CA TYR A 68 -6.83 -3.62 17.08
C TYR A 68 -6.15 -2.29 16.80
N LEU A 69 -6.05 -1.42 17.81
CA LEU A 69 -5.23 -0.22 17.68
C LEU A 69 -3.76 -0.65 17.54
N GLU A 70 -2.99 0.01 16.65
CA GLU A 70 -1.56 -0.27 16.50
C GLU A 70 -0.80 -0.10 17.83
N ALA A 71 -1.28 0.78 18.72
CA ALA A 71 -0.74 0.95 20.06
C ALA A 71 -1.03 -0.21 21.04
N GLU A 72 -2.02 -1.07 20.73
CA GLU A 72 -2.39 -2.25 21.53
C GLU A 72 -1.79 -3.55 20.97
N LEU A 73 -1.20 -3.49 19.77
CA LEU A 73 -0.47 -4.61 19.17
C LEU A 73 0.95 -4.60 19.71
N GLU A 74 1.41 -5.77 20.12
CA GLU A 74 2.74 -5.96 20.67
C GLU A 74 3.52 -6.92 19.78
N ASP A 75 4.75 -6.56 19.45
CA ASP A 75 5.61 -7.34 18.56
C ASP A 75 6.28 -8.48 19.34
N VAL A 76 5.92 -9.71 18.99
CA VAL A 76 6.47 -10.93 19.58
C VAL A 76 7.45 -11.56 18.62
N VAL A 77 8.64 -11.91 19.12
CA VAL A 77 9.65 -12.65 18.35
C VAL A 77 9.48 -14.14 18.61
N LEU A 78 9.11 -14.88 17.57
CA LEU A 78 9.03 -16.34 17.61
C LEU A 78 10.43 -16.97 17.64
N ASN A 79 10.51 -18.25 18.01
CA ASN A 79 11.76 -19.01 18.11
C ASN A 79 12.57 -19.08 16.80
N ASP A 80 11.91 -18.92 15.66
CA ASP A 80 12.53 -18.91 14.32
C ASP A 80 13.02 -17.52 13.88
N GLY A 81 12.91 -16.50 14.76
CA GLY A 81 13.32 -15.12 14.49
C GLY A 81 12.27 -14.28 13.75
N THR A 82 11.10 -14.84 13.45
CA THR A 82 9.97 -14.12 12.85
C THR A 82 9.34 -13.17 13.88
N VAL A 83 9.17 -11.91 13.49
CA VAL A 83 8.44 -10.91 14.29
C VAL A 83 6.98 -10.91 13.85
N ILE A 84 6.06 -11.10 14.80
CA ILE A 84 4.61 -11.05 14.56
C ILE A 84 3.97 -10.00 15.48
N SER A 85 2.96 -9.29 14.99
CA SER A 85 2.24 -8.27 15.76
C SER A 85 0.96 -8.87 16.34
N CYS A 86 0.96 -9.11 17.64
CA CYS A 86 -0.12 -9.82 18.33
C CYS A 86 -0.91 -8.89 19.27
N CYS A 87 -2.22 -9.15 19.40
CA CYS A 87 -3.03 -8.51 20.44
C CYS A 87 -2.69 -9.09 21.82
N PRO A 88 -3.06 -8.41 22.93
CA PRO A 88 -2.64 -8.79 24.28
C PRO A 88 -3.05 -10.22 24.68
N THR A 89 -4.17 -10.70 24.14
CA THR A 89 -4.65 -12.07 24.35
C THR A 89 -3.81 -13.10 23.60
N CYS A 90 -3.37 -12.78 22.38
CA CYS A 90 -2.54 -13.67 21.58
C CYS A 90 -1.11 -13.72 22.13
N VAL A 91 -0.58 -12.60 22.63
CA VAL A 91 0.71 -12.57 23.33
C VAL A 91 0.67 -13.46 24.57
N ALA A 92 -0.37 -13.36 25.40
CA ALA A 92 -0.50 -14.17 26.62
C ALA A 92 -0.66 -15.69 26.36
N ASN A 93 -0.98 -16.09 25.12
CA ASN A 93 -1.07 -17.48 24.70
C ASN A 93 0.08 -17.89 23.76
N ALA A 94 0.99 -16.98 23.44
CA ALA A 94 2.20 -17.32 22.74
C ALA A 94 2.98 -18.30 23.62
N PRO A 95 3.53 -19.39 23.06
CA PRO A 95 4.28 -20.34 23.85
C PRO A 95 5.57 -19.67 24.32
N ASP A 96 5.55 -19.13 25.54
CA ASP A 96 6.75 -18.74 26.24
C ASP A 96 7.63 -19.98 26.40
N THR A 97 8.84 -19.88 25.88
CA THR A 97 9.96 -20.76 26.19
C THR A 97 10.28 -20.59 27.68
N ASP A 98 9.51 -21.26 28.55
CA ASP A 98 9.89 -21.78 29.87
C ASP A 98 8.62 -22.15 30.67
N SER A 99 8.01 -23.29 30.36
CA SER A 99 7.26 -24.06 31.36
C SER A 99 7.07 -25.51 30.91
N GLU A 100 7.97 -26.34 31.41
CA GLU A 100 7.81 -27.78 31.53
C GLU A 100 6.52 -28.07 32.31
N THR A 101 5.48 -28.59 31.66
CA THR A 101 4.49 -29.45 32.32
C THR A 101 3.90 -30.43 31.30
N THR A 102 4.38 -31.64 31.43
CA THR A 102 3.80 -32.92 31.06
C THR A 102 2.27 -32.98 31.14
N THR A 103 1.62 -33.41 30.05
CA THR A 103 0.60 -34.49 30.11
C THR A 103 0.26 -35.04 28.71
N THR A 104 0.85 -36.18 28.42
CA THR A 104 0.22 -37.43 27.94
C THR A 104 -1.04 -37.36 27.07
N GLY A 105 -0.85 -37.65 25.78
CA GLY A 105 -1.35 -38.90 25.18
C GLY A 105 -2.64 -38.82 24.34
N SER A 106 -2.51 -39.06 23.03
CA SER A 106 -2.97 -40.31 22.39
C SER A 106 -2.79 -40.28 20.88
N ASN A 107 -2.19 -41.34 20.38
CA ASN A 107 -2.00 -41.66 18.97
C ASN A 107 -3.35 -41.76 18.24
N SER A 108 -3.35 -41.44 16.95
CA SER A 108 -4.10 -42.21 15.95
C SER A 108 -3.47 -41.97 14.59
N ASP A 109 -2.71 -42.98 14.16
CA ASP A 109 -2.44 -43.24 12.76
C ASP A 109 -3.74 -43.23 11.96
N THR A 110 -3.77 -42.52 10.83
CA THR A 110 -4.68 -42.87 9.75
C THR A 110 -4.00 -42.60 8.41
N ASN A 111 -3.66 -43.69 7.74
CA ASN A 111 -3.37 -43.74 6.32
C ASN A 111 -4.51 -43.12 5.50
N GLY A 112 -4.15 -42.35 4.48
CA GLY A 112 -5.03 -41.92 3.40
C GLY A 112 -4.20 -41.15 2.38
N ALA A 113 -3.41 -41.84 1.57
CA ALA A 113 -3.83 -42.30 0.24
C ALA A 113 -3.94 -41.12 -0.74
N ALA A 114 -3.00 -41.13 -1.69
CA ALA A 114 -3.08 -40.37 -2.93
C ALA A 114 -4.46 -40.56 -3.57
N THR A 115 -5.06 -39.45 -3.95
CA THR A 115 -6.10 -39.42 -4.97
C THR A 115 -5.63 -38.43 -6.03
N ASP A 116 -5.07 -38.99 -7.09
CA ASP A 116 -5.20 -38.43 -8.43
C ASP A 116 -6.67 -38.09 -8.65
N GLY A 117 -6.93 -36.80 -8.85
CA GLY A 117 -8.22 -36.28 -9.26
C GLY A 117 -8.03 -35.65 -10.62
N ASP A 118 -8.17 -36.46 -11.68
CA ASP A 118 -8.59 -36.00 -12.99
C ASP A 118 -9.93 -35.26 -12.81
N GLY A 119 -9.85 -33.94 -12.84
CA GLY A 119 -10.97 -33.01 -12.93
C GLY A 119 -10.79 -32.18 -14.19
N GLU A 120 -11.35 -32.67 -15.28
CA GLU A 120 -11.55 -31.94 -16.52
C GLU A 120 -12.69 -30.94 -16.28
N ASP A 121 -12.35 -29.72 -15.86
CA ASP A 121 -13.27 -28.60 -15.79
C ASP A 121 -12.56 -27.33 -16.30
N ASP A 122 -12.98 -26.95 -17.50
CA ASP A 122 -12.86 -25.64 -18.14
C ASP A 122 -13.42 -24.53 -17.23
N GLU A 123 -13.03 -23.28 -17.49
CA GLU A 123 -13.53 -22.01 -16.90
C GLU A 123 -12.67 -21.35 -15.78
N THR A 124 -11.63 -20.61 -16.23
CA THR A 124 -11.05 -19.40 -15.62
C THR A 124 -10.52 -19.49 -14.18
N THR A 125 -9.30 -20.01 -14.02
CA THR A 125 -8.47 -19.64 -12.86
C THR A 125 -8.23 -18.14 -12.90
N ALA A 126 -8.75 -17.39 -11.92
CA ALA A 126 -8.40 -15.99 -11.78
C ALA A 126 -6.88 -15.89 -11.67
N ASP A 127 -6.21 -15.40 -12.71
CA ASP A 127 -4.75 -15.25 -12.76
C ASP A 127 -4.31 -14.33 -11.61
N GLU A 128 -3.96 -14.92 -10.46
CA GLU A 128 -3.43 -14.18 -9.32
C GLU A 128 -2.08 -13.61 -9.76
N THR A 129 -2.00 -12.28 -9.86
CA THR A 129 -0.81 -11.57 -10.35
C THR A 129 -0.18 -10.76 -9.24
N LEU A 130 1.15 -10.78 -9.15
CA LEU A 130 1.89 -10.12 -8.07
C LEU A 130 2.18 -8.65 -8.39
N CYS A 131 1.81 -7.76 -7.47
CA CYS A 131 2.21 -6.37 -7.52
C CYS A 131 3.73 -6.25 -7.32
N THR A 132 4.41 -5.48 -8.16
CA THR A 132 5.88 -5.29 -8.07
C THR A 132 6.34 -4.40 -6.92
N GLN A 133 5.42 -3.63 -6.31
CA GLN A 133 5.73 -2.74 -5.19
C GLN A 133 5.40 -3.38 -3.84
N CYS A 134 4.12 -3.70 -3.60
CA CYS A 134 3.72 -4.32 -2.34
C CYS A 134 3.95 -5.84 -2.28
N HIS A 135 4.31 -6.49 -3.39
CA HIS A 135 4.49 -7.95 -3.48
C HIS A 135 3.26 -8.75 -3.02
N GLU A 136 2.08 -8.14 -3.09
CA GLU A 136 0.82 -8.78 -2.77
C GLU A 136 0.20 -9.41 -4.02
N TRP A 137 -0.47 -10.54 -3.84
CA TRP A 137 -1.23 -11.23 -4.88
C TRP A 137 -2.56 -10.53 -5.10
N VAL A 138 -2.86 -10.21 -6.36
CA VAL A 138 -4.04 -9.44 -6.71
C VAL A 138 -4.79 -10.18 -7.82
N SER A 139 -6.09 -10.36 -7.63
CA SER A 139 -7.01 -10.97 -8.61
C SER A 139 -7.47 -10.00 -9.69
N ALA A 140 -7.18 -8.70 -9.52
CA ALA A 140 -7.46 -7.65 -10.49
C ALA A 140 -6.28 -7.41 -11.43
N GLU A 141 -6.57 -7.01 -12.67
CA GLU A 141 -5.54 -6.68 -13.66
C GLU A 141 -4.64 -5.52 -13.17
N LEU A 142 -3.35 -5.82 -13.05
CA LEU A 142 -2.33 -4.86 -12.63
C LEU A 142 -2.17 -3.73 -13.66
N PHE A 143 -1.97 -2.51 -13.16
CA PHE A 143 -1.61 -1.37 -13.98
C PHE A 143 -0.14 -1.48 -14.39
N ARG A 144 0.12 -1.46 -15.69
CA ARG A 144 1.48 -1.21 -16.19
C ARG A 144 1.71 0.30 -16.20
N VAL A 145 2.65 0.74 -15.39
CA VAL A 145 3.01 2.16 -15.28
C VAL A 145 4.47 2.34 -15.62
N THR A 146 4.79 3.39 -16.35
CA THR A 146 6.16 3.83 -16.55
C THR A 146 6.44 4.91 -15.52
N THR A 147 7.43 4.67 -14.67
CA THR A 147 7.88 5.63 -13.67
C THR A 147 8.76 6.72 -14.30
N ILE A 148 9.02 7.79 -13.56
CA ILE A 148 9.95 8.87 -13.97
C ILE A 148 11.36 8.37 -14.31
N ASP A 149 11.77 7.22 -13.75
CA ASP A 149 13.06 6.58 -13.99
C ASP A 149 13.08 5.69 -15.24
N ASP A 150 12.06 5.81 -16.11
CA ASP A 150 11.88 5.01 -17.32
C ASP A 150 11.80 3.49 -17.04
N ARG A 151 11.38 3.11 -15.83
CA ARG A 151 11.12 1.71 -15.45
C ARG A 151 9.64 1.40 -15.56
N THR A 152 9.33 0.29 -16.23
CA THR A 152 7.97 -0.25 -16.31
C THR A 152 7.70 -1.15 -15.11
N GLU A 153 6.71 -0.77 -14.30
CA GLU A 153 6.29 -1.49 -13.11
C GLU A 153 4.84 -1.95 -13.24
N ARG A 154 4.49 -3.03 -12.55
CA ARG A 154 3.13 -3.56 -12.49
C ARG A 154 2.57 -3.32 -11.10
N LEU A 155 1.59 -2.43 -10.99
CA LEU A 155 1.06 -1.94 -9.72
C LEU A 155 -0.39 -2.38 -9.53
N CYS A 156 -0.73 -2.74 -8.30
CA CYS A 156 -2.13 -2.86 -7.90
C CYS A 156 -2.80 -1.47 -7.88
N PRO A 157 -4.15 -1.39 -7.81
CA PRO A 157 -4.85 -0.11 -7.74
C PRO A 157 -4.34 0.82 -6.64
N THR A 158 -4.14 0.28 -5.44
CA THR A 158 -3.63 1.05 -4.30
C THR A 158 -2.24 1.61 -4.55
N CYS A 159 -1.29 0.78 -4.98
CA CYS A 159 0.08 1.24 -5.26
C CYS A 159 0.14 2.20 -6.44
N LYS A 160 -0.73 2.02 -7.45
CA LYS A 160 -0.86 2.93 -8.58
C LYS A 160 -1.35 4.31 -8.11
N ASP A 161 -2.39 4.36 -7.29
CA ASP A 161 -2.92 5.64 -6.80
C ASP A 161 -1.89 6.35 -5.91
N THR A 162 -1.17 5.60 -5.05
CA THR A 162 -0.04 6.16 -4.27
C THR A 162 1.06 6.72 -5.17
N ALA A 163 1.49 5.96 -6.19
CA ALA A 163 2.53 6.43 -7.11
C ALA A 163 2.08 7.65 -7.95
N GLU A 164 0.78 7.79 -8.26
CA GLU A 164 0.22 9.00 -8.87
C GLU A 164 0.28 10.20 -7.92
N ASP A 165 -0.15 10.03 -6.67
CA ASP A 165 -0.11 11.08 -5.64
C ASP A 165 1.32 11.58 -5.38
N ASP A 166 2.30 10.66 -5.37
CA ASP A 166 3.72 10.98 -5.21
C ASP A 166 4.37 11.57 -6.48
N GLY A 167 3.64 11.62 -7.60
CA GLY A 167 4.15 12.16 -8.87
C GLY A 167 5.25 11.30 -9.52
N ILE A 168 5.29 10.01 -9.19
CA ILE A 168 6.31 9.05 -9.67
C ILE A 168 5.94 8.50 -11.05
N ILE A 169 4.67 8.62 -11.47
CA ILE A 169 4.19 8.09 -12.74
C ILE A 169 4.40 9.08 -13.89
N LYS A 170 5.08 8.61 -14.94
CA LYS A 170 5.28 9.32 -16.21
C LYS A 170 4.19 8.98 -17.23
N ASP A 171 3.82 7.72 -17.35
CA ASP A 171 2.80 7.23 -18.29
C ASP A 171 2.10 5.97 -17.74
N ILE A 172 0.84 5.79 -18.10
CA ILE A 172 0.03 4.64 -17.66
C ILE A 172 -0.50 3.94 -18.90
N GLU A 173 -0.07 2.70 -19.09
CA GLU A 173 -0.59 1.86 -20.15
C GLU A 173 -2.05 1.52 -19.87
N ILE A 174 -2.87 1.55 -20.92
CA ILE A 174 -4.28 1.21 -20.82
C ILE A 174 -4.45 -0.27 -20.45
N ARG A 175 -5.42 -0.55 -19.56
CA ARG A 175 -5.83 -1.91 -19.21
C ARG A 175 -6.43 -2.64 -20.40
N LYS A 176 -6.30 -3.97 -20.48
CA LYS A 176 -6.87 -4.76 -21.60
C LYS A 176 -8.38 -4.60 -21.65
N THR A 177 -9.06 -4.67 -20.50
CA THR A 177 -10.52 -4.47 -20.43
C THR A 177 -10.91 -3.10 -20.99
N ARG A 178 -10.20 -2.05 -20.57
CA ARG A 178 -10.45 -0.69 -21.06
C ARG A 178 -10.09 -0.54 -22.53
N ALA A 179 -9.04 -1.20 -23.01
CA ALA A 179 -8.66 -1.22 -24.42
C ALA A 179 -9.75 -1.86 -25.29
N ARG A 180 -10.35 -2.96 -24.82
CA ARG A 180 -11.50 -3.60 -25.48
C ARG A 180 -12.72 -2.69 -25.52
N GLU A 181 -13.00 -1.99 -24.43
CA GLU A 181 -14.08 -0.98 -24.39
C GLU A 181 -13.84 0.17 -25.39
N VAL A 182 -12.60 0.66 -25.51
CA VAL A 182 -12.23 1.73 -26.44
C VAL A 182 -12.38 1.30 -27.90
N LEU A 183 -12.01 0.06 -28.23
CA LEU A 183 -12.20 -0.51 -29.57
C LEU A 183 -13.61 -1.06 -29.82
N GLY A 184 -14.39 -1.29 -28.76
CA GLY A 184 -15.73 -1.88 -28.85
C GLY A 184 -15.71 -3.35 -29.28
N VAL A 185 -14.73 -4.13 -28.82
CA VAL A 185 -14.53 -5.53 -29.19
C VAL A 185 -14.85 -6.48 -28.03
N GLU A 186 -15.32 -7.69 -28.35
CA GLU A 186 -15.63 -8.70 -27.35
C GLU A 186 -14.36 -9.33 -26.71
N PRO A 187 -14.46 -9.83 -25.47
CA PRO A 187 -13.38 -10.61 -24.87
C PRO A 187 -13.14 -11.89 -25.69
N GLY A 188 -11.97 -11.98 -26.33
CA GLY A 188 -11.62 -13.09 -27.23
C GLY A 188 -11.64 -12.73 -28.72
N ALA A 189 -11.85 -11.46 -29.07
CA ALA A 189 -11.74 -11.00 -30.45
C ALA A 189 -10.39 -11.36 -31.08
N THR A 190 -10.43 -11.82 -32.32
CA THR A 190 -9.26 -12.19 -33.13
C THR A 190 -8.50 -10.95 -33.61
N ASP A 191 -7.22 -11.12 -33.98
CA ASP A 191 -6.41 -10.05 -34.58
C ASP A 191 -7.09 -9.33 -35.75
N GLU A 192 -7.82 -10.05 -36.58
CA GLU A 192 -8.52 -9.51 -37.74
C GLU A 192 -9.68 -8.58 -37.32
N GLU A 193 -10.40 -8.97 -36.27
CA GLU A 193 -11.45 -8.16 -35.66
C GLU A 193 -10.87 -6.93 -34.96
N LEU A 194 -9.76 -7.09 -34.22
CA LEU A 194 -9.03 -5.98 -33.60
C LEU A 194 -8.58 -4.94 -34.64
N ARG A 195 -7.98 -5.38 -35.75
CA ARG A 195 -7.58 -4.48 -36.85
C ARG A 195 -8.78 -3.78 -37.47
N THR A 196 -9.89 -4.49 -37.67
CA THR A 196 -11.10 -3.92 -38.27
C THR A 196 -11.69 -2.85 -37.36
N ALA A 197 -11.82 -3.15 -36.06
CA ALA A 197 -12.29 -2.22 -35.04
C ALA A 197 -11.37 -1.00 -34.92
N PHE A 198 -10.04 -1.21 -34.92
CA PHE A 198 -9.05 -0.13 -34.92
C PHE A 198 -9.24 0.81 -36.10
N HIS A 199 -9.36 0.31 -37.34
CA HIS A 199 -9.58 1.17 -38.51
C HIS A 199 -10.88 1.96 -38.44
N GLN A 200 -11.96 1.36 -37.92
CA GLN A 200 -13.23 2.07 -37.74
C GLN A 200 -13.12 3.16 -36.69
N GLN A 201 -12.46 2.87 -35.57
CA GLN A 201 -12.33 3.80 -34.45
C GLN A 201 -11.34 4.93 -34.76
N VAL A 202 -10.26 4.64 -35.49
CA VAL A 202 -9.34 5.66 -36.03
C VAL A 202 -10.08 6.63 -36.94
N LYS A 203 -10.93 6.13 -37.85
CA LYS A 203 -11.72 7.00 -38.74
C LYS A 203 -12.65 7.94 -37.97
N ARG A 204 -13.13 7.53 -36.79
CA ARG A 204 -14.01 8.31 -35.90
C ARG A 204 -13.23 9.31 -35.02
N ALA A 205 -12.05 8.90 -34.56
CA ALA A 205 -11.21 9.68 -33.65
C ALA A 205 -10.25 10.63 -34.37
N HIS A 206 -10.14 10.55 -35.69
CA HIS A 206 -9.20 11.34 -36.48
C HIS A 206 -9.41 12.85 -36.29
N PRO A 207 -8.37 13.66 -36.04
CA PRO A 207 -8.49 15.09 -35.77
C PRO A 207 -9.09 15.90 -36.93
N ASP A 208 -9.06 15.37 -38.16
CA ASP A 208 -9.73 15.99 -39.32
C ASP A 208 -11.27 15.88 -39.26
N GLN A 209 -11.80 15.13 -38.30
CA GLN A 209 -13.23 14.98 -38.08
C GLN A 209 -13.71 15.92 -36.97
N GLN A 210 -14.95 16.39 -37.10
CA GLN A 210 -15.52 17.41 -36.21
C GLN A 210 -15.62 16.96 -34.73
N SER A 211 -15.59 15.65 -34.49
CA SER A 211 -15.58 15.01 -33.17
C SER A 211 -14.23 14.41 -32.77
N GLY A 212 -13.21 14.49 -33.64
CA GLY A 212 -11.94 13.84 -33.43
C GLY A 212 -10.91 14.75 -32.75
N SER A 213 -10.01 14.14 -32.00
CA SER A 213 -8.92 14.85 -31.33
C SER A 213 -7.65 14.00 -31.35
N LYS A 214 -6.48 14.66 -31.24
CA LYS A 214 -5.21 13.95 -31.15
C LYS A 214 -5.17 12.98 -29.97
N SER A 215 -5.76 13.35 -28.84
CA SER A 215 -5.85 12.50 -27.65
C SER A 215 -6.76 11.28 -27.86
N ALA A 216 -7.90 11.44 -28.54
CA ALA A 216 -8.77 10.33 -28.88
C ALA A 216 -8.08 9.35 -29.85
N PHE A 217 -7.37 9.87 -30.86
CA PHE A 217 -6.60 9.04 -31.77
C PHE A 217 -5.50 8.25 -31.06
N GLN A 218 -4.77 8.91 -30.14
CA GLN A 218 -3.72 8.28 -29.35
C GLN A 218 -4.27 7.17 -28.46
N LEU A 219 -5.39 7.43 -27.75
CA LEU A 219 -6.07 6.41 -26.93
C LEU A 219 -6.45 5.15 -27.71
N VAL A 220 -6.93 5.31 -28.94
CA VAL A 220 -7.32 4.19 -29.82
C VAL A 220 -6.11 3.39 -30.28
N ARG A 221 -4.99 4.06 -30.55
CA ARG A 221 -3.74 3.40 -30.93
C ARG A 221 -3.15 2.63 -29.75
N ASP A 222 -3.08 3.26 -28.59
CA ASP A 222 -2.53 2.63 -27.38
C ASP A 222 -3.40 1.43 -26.95
N ALA A 223 -4.73 1.50 -27.15
CA ALA A 223 -5.63 0.36 -26.95
C ALA A 223 -5.36 -0.80 -27.91
N TYR A 224 -5.12 -0.53 -29.19
CA TYR A 224 -4.80 -1.56 -30.17
C TYR A 224 -3.46 -2.23 -29.87
N GLU A 225 -2.42 -1.44 -29.62
CA GLU A 225 -1.09 -1.93 -29.27
C GLU A 225 -1.15 -2.88 -28.06
N ARG A 226 -1.85 -2.45 -27.00
CA ARG A 226 -2.02 -3.25 -25.78
C ARG A 226 -2.66 -4.62 -26.01
N LEU A 227 -3.62 -4.71 -26.92
CA LEU A 227 -4.30 -5.97 -27.21
C LEU A 227 -3.45 -6.88 -28.11
N THR A 228 -2.64 -6.31 -29.00
CA THR A 228 -1.76 -7.07 -29.91
C THR A 228 -0.48 -7.59 -29.28
N GLU A 229 0.04 -6.96 -28.22
CA GLU A 229 1.27 -7.44 -27.54
C GLU A 229 1.09 -8.77 -26.80
N ASP A 230 -0.15 -9.20 -26.60
CA ASP A 230 -0.55 -10.33 -25.75
C ASP A 230 -1.27 -11.45 -26.53
N THR A 231 -1.37 -11.33 -27.87
CA THR A 231 -1.99 -12.33 -28.77
C THR A 231 -0.91 -13.21 -29.41
#